data_AF-A0A3S1F7G5-F1
#
_entry.id   AF-A0A3S1F7G5-F1
#
_cell.length_a   1.000
_cell.length_b   1.000
_cell.length_c   1.000
_cell.angle_alpha   90.00
_cell.angle_beta   90.00
_cell.angle_gamma   90.00
#
_symmetry.space_group_name_H-M   'P 1'
#
loop_
_entity.id
_entity.type
_entity.pdbx_description
1 polymer ?
#
loop_
_entity_poly.entity_id
_entity_poly.type
_entity_poly.pdbx_seq_one_letter_code
_entity_poly.pdbx_strand_id
1 'polypeptide(L)' 'LADRVFIGGGLANNPENLIRWIRSAREINPHIAMPSTRISEQQARDIAAYLYALK' A
#
# COMPACT_ATOMS: atom_id res chain seq x y z
N LEU A 1 -3.05 8.37 6.63
CA LEU A 1 -3.18 8.00 5.19
C LEU A 1 -4.62 8.15 4.71
N ALA A 2 -5.58 8.17 5.65
CA ALA A 2 -7.01 8.25 5.38
C ALA A 2 -7.43 9.40 4.43
N ASP A 3 -6.73 10.54 4.47
CA ASP A 3 -7.08 11.70 3.63
C ASP A 3 -6.42 11.72 2.24
N ARG A 4 -5.57 10.73 1.91
CA ARG A 4 -4.93 10.67 0.59
C ARG A 4 -5.84 9.98 -0.41
N VAL A 5 -6.01 10.59 -1.58
CA VAL A 5 -6.82 10.02 -2.68
C VAL A 5 -6.04 8.99 -3.49
N PHE A 6 -4.71 9.13 -3.58
CA PHE A 6 -3.84 8.25 -4.36
C PHE A 6 -2.63 7.74 -3.58
N ILE A 7 -2.19 6.53 -3.91
CA ILE A 7 -0.99 5.86 -3.39
C ILE A 7 -0.07 5.43 -4.55
N GLY A 8 1.23 5.29 -4.25
CA GLY A 8 2.20 4.71 -5.19
C GLY A 8 2.38 5.41 -6.55
N GLY A 9 2.03 6.70 -6.63
CA GLY A 9 2.17 7.49 -7.85
C GLY A 9 0.98 7.43 -8.81
N GLY A 10 -0.17 6.87 -8.41
CA GLY A 10 -1.39 6.95 -9.23
C GLY A 10 -2.50 5.94 -8.93
N LEU A 11 -2.29 4.98 -8.03
CA LEU A 11 -3.35 4.04 -7.63
C LEU A 11 -4.37 4.73 -6.73
N ALA A 12 -5.65 4.49 -6.97
CA ALA A 12 -6.71 4.93 -6.06
C ALA A 12 -6.47 4.34 -4.66
N ASN A 13 -6.58 5.17 -3.62
CA ASN A 13 -6.42 4.73 -2.23
C ASN A 13 -7.66 3.97 -1.77
N ASN A 14 -7.66 2.66 -1.99
CA ASN A 14 -8.61 1.71 -1.44
C ASN A 14 -7.85 0.57 -0.73
N PRO A 15 -8.53 -0.24 0.11
CA PRO A 15 -7.86 -1.29 0.87
C PRO A 15 -7.12 -2.31 0.00
N GLU A 16 -7.72 -2.77 -1.11
CA GLU A 16 -7.08 -3.77 -1.96
C GLU A 16 -5.79 -3.24 -2.61
N ASN A 17 -5.83 -2.01 -3.13
CA ASN A 17 -4.68 -1.36 -3.75
C ASN A 17 -3.59 -1.08 -2.72
N LEU A 18 -3.96 -0.69 -1.50
CA LEU A 18 -2.98 -0.45 -0.43
C LEU A 18 -2.28 -1.75 -0.02
N ILE A 19 -3.02 -2.85 0.12
CA ILE A 19 -2.46 -4.18 0.40
C ILE A 19 -1.50 -4.59 -0.72
N ARG A 20 -1.92 -4.44 -1.98
CA ARG A 20 -1.10 -4.76 -3.15
C ARG A 20 0.16 -3.89 -3.21
N TRP A 21 0.02 -2.60 -2.91
CA TRP A 21 1.12 -1.65 -2.83
C TRP A 21 2.13 -2.02 -1.75
N ILE A 22 1.67 -2.35 -0.54
CA ILE A 22 2.55 -2.76 0.56
C ILE A 22 3.39 -3.98 0.19
N ARG A 23 2.80 -4.97 -0.49
CA ARG A 23 3.49 -6.23 -0.84
C ARG A 23 4.41 -6.11 -2.04
N SER A 24 3.95 -5.42 -3.10
CA SER A 24 4.52 -5.48 -4.44
C SER A 24 4.75 -4.09 -5.06
N ALA A 25 5.16 -3.11 -4.24
CA ALA A 25 5.34 -1.72 -4.64
C ALA A 25 6.15 -1.55 -5.94
N ARG A 26 7.27 -2.29 -6.09
CA ARG A 26 8.13 -2.19 -7.30
C ARG A 26 7.56 -2.87 -8.53
N GLU A 27 6.65 -3.82 -8.38
CA GLU A 27 5.93 -4.43 -9.52
C GLU A 27 4.88 -3.46 -10.07
N ILE A 28 4.33 -2.61 -9.21
CA ILE A 28 3.36 -1.58 -9.60
C ILE A 28 4.08 -0.39 -10.24
N ASN A 29 5.15 0.08 -9.62
CA ASN A 29 5.96 1.17 -10.15
C ASN A 29 7.44 0.91 -9.85
N PRO A 30 8.27 0.61 -10.87
CA PRO A 30 9.69 0.30 -10.65
C PRO A 30 10.54 1.54 -10.32
N HIS A 31 10.01 2.75 -10.50
CA HIS A 31 10.74 4.02 -10.36
C HIS A 31 10.56 4.70 -8.98
N ILE A 32 9.99 4.00 -8.01
CA ILE A 32 9.76 4.50 -6.65
C ILE A 32 10.73 3.91 -5.63
N ALA A 33 10.95 4.65 -4.54
CA ALA A 33 11.90 4.26 -3.50
C ALA A 33 11.42 3.07 -2.66
N MET A 34 10.11 2.92 -2.45
CA MET A 34 9.55 1.85 -1.61
C MET A 34 9.85 0.45 -2.21
N PRO A 35 10.47 -0.47 -1.44
CA PRO A 35 10.72 -1.83 -1.90
C PRO A 35 9.47 -2.72 -1.79
N SER A 36 9.45 -3.82 -2.56
CA SER A 36 8.48 -4.90 -2.33
C SER A 36 8.82 -5.64 -1.03
N THR A 37 7.91 -5.63 -0.06
CA THR A 37 8.17 -6.11 1.31
C THR A 37 8.09 -7.63 1.45
N ARG A 38 7.51 -8.34 0.46
CA ARG A 38 7.33 -9.80 0.46
C ARG A 38 6.65 -10.37 1.72
N ILE A 39 5.90 -9.54 2.45
CA ILE A 39 5.12 -9.98 3.61
C ILE A 39 3.88 -10.76 3.16
N SER A 40 3.32 -11.54 4.08
CA SER A 40 2.06 -12.25 3.84
C SER A 40 0.92 -11.28 3.60
N GLU A 41 -0.12 -11.75 2.91
CA GLU A 41 -1.32 -10.95 2.68
C GLU A 41 -2.02 -10.52 3.97
N GLN A 42 -1.99 -11.39 4.99
CA GLN A 42 -2.57 -11.09 6.28
C GLN A 42 -1.83 -9.93 6.97
N GLN A 43 -0.49 -9.97 6.99
CA GLN A 43 0.30 -8.87 7.55
C GLN A 43 0.07 -7.56 6.79
N ALA A 44 -0.06 -7.61 5.46
CA ALA A 44 -0.36 -6.44 4.66
C ALA A 44 -1.75 -5.87 4.95
N ARG A 45 -2.75 -6.73 5.20
CA ARG A 45 -4.09 -6.31 5.67
C ARG A 45 -4.01 -5.61 7.02
N ASP A 46 -3.29 -6.17 7.97
CA ASP A 46 -3.19 -5.61 9.32
C ASP A 46 -2.51 -4.24 9.29
N ILE A 47 -1.45 -4.08 8.49
CA ILE A 47 -0.79 -2.79 8.25
C ILE A 47 -1.74 -1.81 7.56
N ALA A 48 -2.46 -2.24 6.52
CA ALA A 48 -3.41 -1.38 5.83
C ALA A 48 -4.49 -0.87 6.80
N ALA A 49 -5.07 -1.75 7.63
CA ALA A 49 -6.05 -1.38 8.65
C ALA A 49 -5.48 -0.33 9.63
N TYR A 50 -4.25 -0.54 10.11
CA TYR A 50 -3.57 0.42 10.96
C TYR A 50 -3.38 1.79 10.27
N LEU A 51 -2.93 1.80 9.01
CA LEU A 51 -2.71 3.04 8.23
C LEU A 51 -4.01 3.81 7.94
N TYR A 52 -5.15 3.12 7.83
CA TYR A 52 -6.47 3.73 7.69
C TYR A 52 -7.00 4.26 9.03
N ALA A 53 -6.65 3.63 10.15
CA ALA A 53 -7.03 4.08 11.48
C ALA A 53 -6.25 5.33 11.94
N LEU A 54 -5.06 5.56 11.37
CA LEU A 54 -4.29 6.80 11.54
C LEU A 54 -4.95 7.95 10.74
N LYS A 55 -5.82 8.69 11.43
CA LYS A 55 -6.24 10.05 11.03
C LYS A 55 -5.09 11.02 11.23
#